data_AF-A0A2N1TCV2-F1
#
_entry.id   AF-A0A2N1TCV2-F1
#
_cell.length_a   1.000
_cell.length_b   1.000
_cell.length_c   1.000
_cell.angle_alpha   90.00
_cell.angle_beta   90.00
_cell.angle_gamma   90.00
#
_symmetry.space_group_name_H-M   'P 1'
#
loop_
_entity.id
_entity.type
_entity.pdbx_description
1 polymer ?
#
loop_
_entity_poly.entity_id
_entity_poly.type
_entity_poly.pdbx_seq_one_letter_code
_entity_poly.pdbx_strand_id
1 'polypeptide(L)'
;MNTIENFKKISLILFVITGTLHFTSSIMIANDIWTSTNIIISRSLDIPFILTGIIYGFSSLRLKLTDPNKPHKILDSTYIALTVIILLALIYINIFIPNITPAL
;
A
#
# COMPACT_ATOMS: atom_id res chain seq x y z
N MET A 1 6.92 17.26 -18.64
CA MET A 1 6.95 15.93 -18.00
C MET A 1 5.82 15.88 -16.98
N ASN A 2 4.83 15.00 -17.14
CA ASN A 2 3.63 14.99 -16.30
C ASN A 2 3.92 14.28 -14.97
N THR A 3 4.03 15.05 -13.89
CA THR A 3 4.37 14.55 -12.55
C THR A 3 3.49 13.38 -12.12
N ILE A 4 2.19 13.43 -12.42
CA ILE A 4 1.22 12.39 -12.02
C ILE A 4 1.49 11.06 -12.75
N GLU A 5 1.90 11.10 -14.02
CA GLU A 5 2.28 9.89 -14.76
C GLU A 5 3.53 9.21 -14.18
N ASN A 6 4.50 10.00 -13.74
CA ASN A 6 5.70 9.46 -13.09
C ASN A 6 5.35 8.83 -11.74
N PHE A 7 4.51 9.49 -10.93
CA PHE A 7 4.00 8.91 -9.69
C PHE A 7 3.28 7.58 -9.94
N LYS A 8 2.41 7.51 -10.97
CA LYS A 8 1.74 6.26 -11.35
C LYS A 8 2.72 5.15 -11.70
N LYS A 9 3.73 5.42 -12.52
CA LYS A 9 4.71 4.41 -12.94
C LYS A 9 5.54 3.90 -11.77
N ILE A 10 6.08 4.81 -10.96
CA ILE A 10 6.94 4.45 -9.82
C ILE A 10 6.13 3.69 -8.77
N SER A 11 4.92 4.17 -8.44
CA SER A 11 4.05 3.48 -7.48
C SER A 11 3.62 2.10 -7.97
N LEU A 12 3.39 1.89 -9.27
CA LEU A 12 3.12 0.56 -9.83
C LEU A 12 4.31 -0.40 -9.62
N ILE A 13 5.52 0.05 -9.92
CA ILE A 13 6.73 -0.76 -9.75
C ILE A 13 6.89 -1.15 -8.27
N LEU A 14 6.75 -0.18 -7.36
CA LEU A 14 6.84 -0.43 -5.93
C LEU A 14 5.72 -1.33 -5.42
N PHE A 15 4.48 -1.16 -5.92
CA PHE A 15 3.34 -2.01 -5.57
C PHE A 15 3.57 -3.46 -5.98
N VAL A 16 4.11 -3.69 -7.18
CA VAL A 16 4.45 -5.05 -7.65
C VAL A 16 5.56 -5.66 -6.79
N ILE A 17 6.64 -4.91 -6.50
CA ILE A 17 7.76 -5.42 -5.70
C ILE A 17 7.30 -5.74 -4.28
N THR A 18 6.69 -4.77 -3.59
CA THR A 18 6.24 -4.91 -2.20
C THR A 18 5.14 -5.95 -2.08
N GLY A 19 4.20 -5.99 -3.03
CA GLY A 19 3.12 -6.98 -3.05
C GLY A 19 3.63 -8.40 -3.28
N THR A 20 4.59 -8.59 -4.19
CA THR A 20 5.18 -9.91 -4.42
C THR A 20 5.92 -10.40 -3.19
N LEU A 21 6.72 -9.55 -2.55
CA LEU A 21 7.45 -9.91 -1.33
C LEU A 21 6.51 -10.19 -0.16
N HIS A 22 5.49 -9.34 0.04
CA HIS A 22 4.49 -9.52 1.08
C HIS A 22 3.77 -10.86 0.88
N PHE A 23 3.22 -11.11 -0.30
CA PHE A 23 2.50 -12.34 -0.62
C PHE A 23 3.37 -13.60 -0.48
N THR A 24 4.61 -13.54 -0.98
CA THR A 24 5.56 -14.66 -0.84
C THR A 24 5.88 -14.94 0.62
N SER A 25 6.11 -13.90 1.43
CA SER A 25 6.37 -14.07 2.86
C SER A 25 5.16 -14.65 3.59
N SER A 26 3.94 -14.25 3.24
CA SER A 26 2.71 -14.82 3.81
C SER A 26 2.54 -16.30 3.46
N ILE A 27 2.87 -16.70 2.21
CA ILE A 27 2.89 -18.12 1.82
C ILE A 27 3.91 -18.90 2.63
N MET A 28 5.12 -18.35 2.82
CA MET A 28 6.16 -19.03 3.62
C MET A 28 5.74 -19.20 5.08
N ILE A 29 5.08 -18.20 5.69
CA ILE A 29 4.48 -18.31 7.03
C ILE A 29 3.46 -19.44 7.07
N ALA A 30 2.57 -19.52 6.08
CA ALA A 30 1.52 -20.54 6.01
C ALA A 30 2.05 -21.97 5.82
N ASN A 31 3.33 -22.13 5.46
CA ASN A 31 3.99 -23.42 5.27
C ASN A 31 5.10 -23.68 6.31
N ASP A 32 5.13 -22.90 7.40
CA ASP A 32 6.14 -23.01 8.48
C ASP A 32 7.61 -22.86 8.03
N ILE A 33 7.85 -22.17 6.90
CA ILE A 33 9.20 -21.95 6.35
C ILE A 33 9.74 -20.63 6.90
N TRP A 34 10.82 -20.70 7.70
CA TRP A 34 11.50 -19.53 8.28
C TRP A 34 10.52 -18.52 8.90
N THR A 35 9.52 -19.02 9.63
CA THR A 35 8.34 -18.28 10.08
C THR A 35 8.69 -16.94 10.75
N SER A 36 9.65 -16.93 11.69
CA SER A 36 10.05 -15.70 12.37
C SER A 36 10.58 -14.62 11.42
N THR A 37 11.41 -15.00 10.46
CA THR A 37 11.95 -14.08 9.44
C THR A 37 10.85 -13.57 8.53
N ASN A 38 9.98 -14.47 8.05
CA ASN A 38 8.90 -14.10 7.15
C ASN A 38 7.81 -13.26 7.82
N ILE A 39 7.55 -13.43 9.12
CA ILE A 39 6.68 -12.53 9.89
C ILE A 39 7.23 -11.09 9.87
N ILE A 40 8.53 -10.90 10.08
CA ILE A 40 9.16 -9.58 10.06
C ILE A 40 9.03 -8.95 8.67
N ILE A 41 9.30 -9.72 7.62
CA ILE A 41 9.17 -9.26 6.22
C ILE A 41 7.72 -8.86 5.92
N SER A 42 6.75 -9.75 6.20
CA SER A 42 5.33 -9.52 5.94
C SER A 42 4.84 -8.24 6.62
N ARG A 43 5.13 -8.07 7.92
CA ARG A 43 4.72 -6.89 8.69
C ARG A 43 5.41 -5.61 8.25
N SER A 44 6.69 -5.70 7.88
CA SER A 44 7.44 -4.54 7.37
C SER A 44 6.92 -4.05 6.02
N LEU A 45 6.30 -4.95 5.24
CA LEU A 45 5.76 -4.65 3.92
C LEU A 45 4.28 -4.29 3.89
N ASP A 46 3.50 -4.56 4.94
CA ASP A 46 2.06 -4.27 5.00
C ASP A 46 1.73 -2.82 4.62
N ILE A 47 2.30 -1.85 5.35
CA ILE A 47 2.05 -0.43 5.11
C ILE A 47 2.65 0.01 3.75
N PRO A 48 3.92 -0.28 3.41
CA PRO A 48 4.47 0.06 2.09
C PRO A 48 3.67 -0.49 0.91
N PHE A 49 3.20 -1.75 1.00
CA PHE A 49 2.40 -2.40 -0.04
C PHE A 49 1.07 -1.67 -0.25
N ILE A 50 0.32 -1.42 0.83
CA ILE A 50 -0.97 -0.75 0.72
C ILE A 50 -0.81 0.70 0.26
N LEU A 51 0.19 1.42 0.79
CA LEU A 51 0.45 2.81 0.41
C LEU A 51 0.79 2.95 -1.07
N THR A 52 1.68 2.09 -1.60
CA THR A 52 2.04 2.11 -3.01
C THR A 52 0.85 1.75 -3.90
N GLY A 53 -0.01 0.83 -3.46
CA GLY A 53 -1.29 0.50 -4.13
C GLY A 53 -2.26 1.68 -4.17
N ILE A 54 -2.42 2.42 -3.07
CA ILE A 54 -3.28 3.61 -3.00
C ILE A 54 -2.76 4.71 -3.93
N ILE A 55 -1.45 5.00 -3.88
CA ILE A 55 -0.83 6.02 -4.76
C ILE A 55 -1.02 5.63 -6.22
N TYR A 56 -0.81 4.37 -6.57
CA TYR A 56 -1.03 3.86 -7.92
C TYR A 56 -2.51 3.98 -8.35
N GLY A 57 -3.42 3.58 -7.48
CA GLY A 57 -4.86 3.65 -7.71
C GLY A 57 -5.33 5.08 -7.94
N PHE A 58 -5.01 6.00 -7.03
CA PHE A 58 -5.44 7.40 -7.11
C PHE A 58 -4.78 8.16 -8.25
N SER A 59 -3.49 7.94 -8.52
CA SER A 59 -2.84 8.53 -9.71
C SER A 59 -3.45 8.00 -11.01
N SER A 60 -3.81 6.71 -11.07
CA SER A 60 -4.48 6.12 -12.22
C SER A 60 -5.90 6.67 -12.41
N LEU A 61 -6.67 6.81 -11.33
CA LEU A 61 -8.00 7.41 -11.38
C LEU A 61 -7.94 8.88 -11.78
N ARG A 62 -6.99 9.66 -11.23
CA ARG A 62 -6.76 11.06 -11.61
C ARG A 62 -6.48 11.19 -13.10
N LEU A 63 -5.58 10.38 -13.66
CA LEU A 63 -5.27 10.43 -15.09
C LEU A 63 -6.41 9.98 -16.00
N LYS A 64 -7.29 9.07 -15.54
CA LYS A 64 -8.41 8.55 -16.33
C LYS A 64 -9.66 9.44 -16.30
N LEU A 65 -9.96 10.02 -15.13
CA LEU A 65 -11.24 10.70 -14.90
C LEU A 65 -11.18 12.21 -15.14
N THR A 66 -9.98 12.77 -15.28
CA THR A 66 -9.80 14.23 -15.32
C THR A 66 -8.65 14.64 -16.22
N ASP A 67 -8.68 15.90 -16.68
CA ASP A 67 -7.56 16.51 -17.39
C ASP A 67 -6.37 16.71 -16.43
N PRO A 68 -5.20 16.09 -16.68
CA PRO A 68 -4.02 16.21 -15.82
C PRO A 68 -3.41 17.62 -15.85
N ASN A 69 -3.68 18.41 -16.88
CA ASN A 69 -3.15 19.78 -16.98
C ASN A 69 -4.01 20.80 -16.24
N LYS A 70 -5.20 20.39 -15.76
CA LYS A 70 -6.09 21.24 -14.98
C LYS A 70 -6.00 20.94 -13.48
N PRO A 71 -6.18 21.94 -12.62
CA PRO A 71 -6.30 21.71 -11.19
C PRO A 71 -7.66 21.07 -10.88
N HIS A 72 -7.67 20.02 -10.07
CA HIS A 72 -8.90 19.36 -9.59
C HIS A 72 -8.86 19.27 -8.06
N LYS A 73 -8.79 20.46 -7.41
CA LYS A 73 -8.53 20.61 -5.98
C LYS A 73 -9.43 19.77 -5.07
N ILE A 74 -10.72 19.66 -5.40
CA ILE A 74 -11.69 18.89 -4.61
C ILE A 74 -11.32 17.40 -4.67
N LEU A 75 -11.13 16.87 -5.89
CA LEU A 75 -10.77 15.48 -6.10
C LEU A 75 -9.42 15.13 -5.46
N ASP A 76 -8.42 15.99 -5.67
CA ASP A 76 -7.08 15.81 -5.11
C ASP A 76 -7.14 15.82 -3.57
N SER A 77 -7.92 16.73 -2.97
CA SER A 77 -8.15 16.78 -1.52
C SER A 77 -8.88 15.53 -1.00
N THR A 78 -9.89 15.04 -1.73
CA THR A 78 -10.59 13.80 -1.38
C THR A 78 -9.65 12.59 -1.38
N TYR A 79 -8.79 12.45 -2.38
CA TYR A 79 -7.80 11.38 -2.42
C TYR A 79 -6.78 11.46 -1.28
N ILE A 80 -6.33 12.68 -0.94
CA ILE A 80 -5.45 12.88 0.23
C ILE A 80 -6.16 12.48 1.51
N ALA A 81 -7.40 12.95 1.73
CA ALA A 81 -8.17 12.62 2.93
C ALA A 81 -8.41 11.10 3.07
N LEU A 82 -8.78 10.42 1.98
CA LEU A 82 -8.92 8.96 1.97
C LEU A 82 -7.61 8.24 2.28
N THR A 83 -6.49 8.72 1.72
CA THR A 83 -5.16 8.15 2.00
C THR A 83 -4.83 8.27 3.49
N VAL A 84 -5.06 9.44 4.10
CA VAL A 84 -4.82 9.68 5.53
C VAL A 84 -5.70 8.77 6.38
N ILE A 85 -7.00 8.66 6.08
CA ILE A 85 -7.92 7.78 6.81
C ILE A 85 -7.45 6.32 6.74
N ILE A 86 -7.07 5.84 5.56
CA ILE A 86 -6.59 4.46 5.40
C ILE A 86 -5.28 4.26 6.18
N LEU A 87 -4.34 5.19 6.12
CA LEU A 87 -3.09 5.10 6.88
C LEU A 87 -3.33 5.08 8.39
N LEU A 88 -4.23 5.93 8.90
CA LEU A 88 -4.60 5.93 10.32
C LEU A 88 -5.24 4.60 10.72
N ALA A 89 -6.12 4.04 9.87
CA ALA A 89 -6.72 2.74 10.11
C ALA A 89 -5.67 1.62 10.14
N LEU A 90 -4.70 1.64 9.22
CA LEU A 90 -3.62 0.63 9.19
C LEU A 90 -2.69 0.72 10.38
N ILE A 91 -2.33 1.94 10.81
CA ILE A 91 -1.54 2.17 12.02
C ILE A 91 -2.31 1.68 13.24
N TYR A 92 -3.61 2.01 13.33
CA TYR A 92 -4.47 1.55 14.41
C TYR A 92 -4.53 0.02 14.47
N ILE A 93 -4.75 -0.64 13.32
CA ILE A 93 -4.77 -2.10 13.22
C ILE A 93 -3.41 -2.69 13.66
N ASN A 94 -2.29 -2.16 13.17
CA ASN A 94 -0.95 -2.67 13.50
C ASN A 94 -0.58 -2.50 14.98
N ILE A 95 -1.12 -1.48 15.66
CA ILE A 95 -0.81 -1.21 17.08
C ILE A 95 -1.78 -1.94 18.02
N PHE A 96 -3.08 -1.88 17.73
CA PHE A 96 -4.13 -2.23 18.68
C PHE A 96 -4.82 -3.56 18.41
N ILE A 97 -4.65 -4.15 17.23
CA ILE A 97 -5.14 -5.49 16.96
C ILE A 97 -3.96 -6.44 17.16
N PRO A 98 -3.79 -7.04 18.36
CA PRO A 98 -2.77 -8.05 18.56
C PRO A 98 -3.01 -9.16 17.55
N ASN A 99 -1.95 -9.56 16.84
CA ASN A 99 -2.04 -10.71 15.96
C ASN A 99 -2.61 -11.88 16.77
N ILE A 100 -3.75 -12.40 16.33
CA ILE A 100 -4.23 -13.73 16.71
C ILE A 100 -3.32 -14.74 15.99
N THR A 101 -2.02 -14.69 16.26
CA THR A 101 -1.12 -15.81 16.03
C THR A 101 -1.25 -16.66 17.27
N PRO A 102 -1.64 -17.94 17.17
CA PRO A 102 -1.52 -18.86 18.28
C PRO A 102 -0.08 -18.75 18.80
N ALA A 103 0.06 -18.63 20.12
CA ALA A 103 1.35 -18.82 20.76
C ALA A 103 1.95 -20.12 20.23
N LEU A 104 3.18 -20.04 19.70
CA LEU A 104 4.06 -21.19 19.57
C LEU A 104 4.16 -21.92 20.92
#